data_AF-A0A6N8ISN4-F1
#
_entry.id   AF-A0A6N8ISN4-F1
#
_cell.length_a   1.000
_cell.length_b   1.000
_cell.length_c   1.000
_cell.angle_alpha   90.00
_cell.angle_beta   90.00
_cell.angle_gamma   90.00
#
_symmetry.space_group_name_H-M   'P 1'
#
loop_
_entity.id
_entity.type
_entity.pdbx_description
1 polymer ?
#
loop_
_entity_poly.entity_id
_entity_poly.type
_entity_poly.pdbx_seq_one_letter_code
_entity_poly.pdbx_strand_id
1 'polypeptide(L)' 'MQSHQSRPLTQELEEMYRIAVREHGPFARSARLIGQALAECRQELRDARGQAPVPVRAGRTQRSREGPR' A
#
# COMPACT_ATOMS: atom_id res chain seq x y z
N MET A 1 -8.56 -27.96 12.33
CA MET A 1 -9.19 -26.94 11.45
C MET A 1 -8.08 -26.32 10.62
N GLN A 2 -7.98 -26.71 9.34
CA GLN A 2 -6.98 -26.16 8.43
C GLN A 2 -7.35 -24.70 8.15
N SER A 3 -6.52 -23.79 8.64
CA SER A 3 -6.60 -22.37 8.34
C SER A 3 -6.43 -22.18 6.83
N HIS A 4 -7.54 -21.94 6.13
CA HIS A 4 -7.53 -21.33 4.82
C HIS A 4 -6.91 -19.94 4.98
N GLN A 5 -5.58 -19.86 4.94
CA GLN A 5 -4.87 -18.61 4.77
C GLN A 5 -5.34 -18.06 3.43
N SER A 6 -6.32 -17.16 3.48
CA SER A 6 -6.74 -16.38 2.34
C SER A 6 -5.48 -15.70 1.80
N ARG A 7 -5.13 -16.00 0.55
CA ARG A 7 -4.06 -15.27 -0.13
C ARG A 7 -4.40 -13.78 -0.03
N PRO A 8 -3.43 -12.90 0.23
CA PRO A 8 -3.71 -11.48 0.31
C PRO A 8 -4.30 -11.02 -1.03
N LEU A 9 -5.42 -10.27 -0.99
CA LEU A 9 -6.21 -9.82 -2.15
C LEU A 9 -5.34 -9.26 -3.29
N THR A 10 -4.28 -8.52 -2.94
CA THR A 10 -3.33 -7.96 -3.91
C THR A 10 -2.62 -9.04 -4.75
N GLN A 11 -2.25 -10.18 -4.17
CA GLN A 11 -1.62 -11.28 -4.90
C GLN A 11 -2.60 -11.95 -5.87
N GLU A 12 -3.86 -12.08 -5.48
CA GLU A 12 -4.91 -12.64 -6.34
C GLU A 12 -5.17 -11.73 -7.55
N LEU A 13 -5.25 -10.41 -7.34
CA LEU A 13 -5.35 -9.43 -8.42
C LEU A 13 -4.13 -9.46 -9.35
N GLU A 14 -2.92 -9.67 -8.82
CA GLU A 14 -1.70 -9.78 -9.64
C GLU A 14 -1.69 -11.05 -10.52
N GLU A 15 -2.23 -12.15 -10.00
CA GLU A 15 -2.39 -13.39 -10.75
C GLU A 15 -3.44 -13.21 -11.86
N MET A 16 -4.60 -12.64 -11.54
CA MET A 16 -5.65 -12.33 -12.51
C MET A 16 -5.17 -11.36 -13.60
N TYR A 17 -4.40 -10.32 -13.25
CA TYR A 17 -3.84 -9.39 -14.22
C TYR A 17 -2.90 -10.10 -15.20
N ARG A 18 -2.01 -10.98 -14.69
CA ARG A 18 -1.10 -11.77 -15.53
C ARG A 18 -1.86 -12.69 -16.48
N ILE A 19 -2.92 -13.34 -16.01
CA ILE A 19 -3.80 -14.18 -16.84
C ILE A 19 -4.46 -13.33 -17.92
N ALA A 20 -5.07 -12.19 -17.56
CA ALA A 20 -5.76 -11.32 -18.50
C ALA A 20 -4.83 -10.75 -19.59
N VAL A 21 -3.60 -10.35 -19.22
CA VAL A 21 -2.59 -9.89 -20.18
C VAL A 21 -2.17 -11.01 -21.13
N ARG A 22 -2.00 -12.24 -20.63
CA ARG A 22 -1.60 -13.40 -21.44
C ARG A 22 -2.71 -13.81 -22.42
N GLU A 23 -3.97 -13.77 -21.99
CA GLU A 23 -5.09 -14.31 -22.77
C GLU A 23 -5.74 -13.28 -23.70
N HIS A 24 -5.79 -12.02 -23.30
CA HIS A 24 -6.48 -10.96 -24.05
C HIS A 24 -5.56 -9.82 -24.47
N GLY A 25 -4.33 -9.80 -23.99
CA GLY A 25 -3.36 -8.75 -24.25
C GLY A 25 -3.43 -7.60 -23.22
N PRO A 26 -2.39 -6.77 -23.16
CA PRO A 26 -2.26 -5.70 -22.16
C PRO A 26 -3.28 -4.56 -22.35
N PHE A 27 -3.84 -4.39 -23.55
CA PHE A 27 -4.82 -3.36 -23.84
C PHE A 27 -6.27 -3.81 -23.68
N ALA A 28 -6.50 -5.09 -23.34
CA ALA A 28 -7.83 -5.61 -23.11
C ALA A 28 -8.51 -4.89 -21.95
N ARG A 29 -9.84 -4.74 -22.05
CA ARG A 29 -10.65 -4.11 -21.00
C ARG A 29 -10.48 -4.81 -19.64
N SER A 30 -10.42 -6.15 -19.64
CA SER A 30 -10.19 -6.95 -18.43
C SER A 30 -8.84 -6.63 -17.78
N ALA A 31 -7.75 -6.63 -18.55
CA ALA A 31 -6.42 -6.28 -18.05
C ALA A 31 -6.38 -4.85 -17.47
N ARG A 32 -7.02 -3.88 -18.14
CA ARG A 32 -7.09 -2.49 -17.65
C ARG A 32 -7.86 -2.37 -16.33
N LEU A 33 -9.03 -3.00 -16.22
CA LEU A 33 -9.86 -2.94 -15.02
C LEU A 33 -9.16 -3.60 -13.82
N ILE A 34 -8.54 -4.76 -14.03
CA ILE A 34 -7.79 -5.44 -12.96
C ILE A 34 -6.57 -4.59 -12.55
N GLY A 35 -5.86 -4.01 -13.53
CA GLY A 35 -4.73 -3.11 -13.25
C GLY A 35 -5.12 -1.87 -12.44
N GLN A 36 -6.30 -1.30 -12.69
CA GLN A 36 -6.85 -0.19 -11.89
C GLN A 36 -7.13 -0.61 -10.45
N ALA A 37 -7.86 -1.71 -10.25
CA ALA A 37 -8.15 -2.25 -8.91
C ALA A 37 -6.86 -2.56 -8.13
N LEU A 38 -5.82 -3.04 -8.82
CA LEU A 38 -4.52 -3.34 -8.23
C LEU A 38 -3.77 -2.08 -7.79
N ALA A 39 -3.88 -0.99 -8.56
CA ALA A 39 -3.31 0.31 -8.20
C ALA A 39 -4.02 0.92 -6.98
N GLU A 40 -5.34 0.86 -6.94
CA GLU A 40 -6.16 1.30 -5.80
C GLU A 40 -5.78 0.53 -4.52
N CYS A 41 -5.72 -0.80 -4.60
CA CYS A 41 -5.34 -1.64 -3.47
C CYS A 41 -3.93 -1.32 -2.94
N ARG A 42 -2.97 -1.05 -3.84
CA ARG A 42 -1.60 -0.65 -3.45
C ARG A 42 -1.56 0.74 -2.83
N GLN A 43 -2.37 1.66 -3.31
CA GLN A 43 -2.48 3.01 -2.76
C GLN A 43 -3.05 2.98 -1.35
N GLU A 44 -4.13 2.24 -1.12
CA GLU A 44 -4.71 2.03 0.22
C GLU A 44 -3.72 1.41 1.20
N LEU A 45 -2.97 0.39 0.77
CA LEU A 45 -1.92 -0.22 1.58
C LEU A 45 -0.78 0.75 1.90
N ARG A 46 -0.45 1.66 0.97
CA ARG A 46 0.57 2.70 1.17
C ARG A 46 0.07 3.76 2.15
N ASP A 47 -1.17 4.20 2.02
CA ASP A 47 -1.78 5.20 2.90
C ASP A 47 -1.99 4.65 4.32
N ALA A 48 -2.37 3.38 4.45
CA ALA A 48 -2.41 2.68 5.73
C ALA A 48 -1.03 2.59 6.40
N ARG A 49 0.05 2.40 5.62
CA ARG A 49 1.43 2.42 6.13
C ARG A 49 1.95 3.83 6.40
N GLY A 50 1.46 4.84 5.67
CA GLY A 50 1.73 6.26 5.88
C GLY A 50 1.06 6.82 7.13
N GLN A 51 0.01 6.17 7.63
CA GLN A 51 -0.59 6.40 8.95
C GLN A 51 0.08 5.61 10.09
N ALA A 52 1.25 5.00 9.88
CA ALA A 52 2.06 4.63 11.02
C ALA A 52 2.37 5.93 11.80
N PRO A 53 1.96 6.06 13.07
CA PRO A 53 2.32 7.22 13.86
C PRO A 53 3.85 7.26 13.84
N VAL A 54 4.42 8.25 13.17
CA VAL A 54 5.85 8.53 13.29
C VAL A 54 6.06 8.65 14.79
N PRO A 55 6.83 7.77 15.45
CA PRO A 55 7.13 7.98 16.85
C PRO A 55 7.87 9.31 16.88
N VAL A 56 7.18 10.34 17.39
CA VAL A 56 7.78 11.64 17.66
C VAL A 56 8.94 11.29 18.58
N ARG A 57 10.15 11.36 18.03
CA ARG A 57 11.35 10.95 18.73
C ARG A 57 11.41 11.86 19.97
N ALA A 58 11.08 11.30 21.13
CA ALA A 58 11.28 11.95 22.41
C ALA A 58 12.79 12.15 22.56
N GLY A 59 13.26 13.31 22.14
CA GLY A 59 14.68 13.55 21.91
C GLY A 59 14.99 15.03 22.02
N ARG A 60 14.93 15.53 23.26
CA ARG A 60 15.66 16.69 23.81
C ARG A 60 15.92 17.86 22.86
N THR A 61 15.20 18.95 23.09
CA THR A 61 15.83 20.29 23.06
C THR A 61 15.14 21.21 24.05
N GLN A 62 15.36 20.91 25.34
CA GLN A 62 15.38 21.93 26.38
C GLN A 62 16.58 22.84 26.06
N ARG A 63 16.34 23.99 25.43
CA ARG A 63 17.20 25.16 25.60
C ARG A 63 16.32 26.31 26.05
N SER A 64 16.30 26.51 27.37
CA SER A 64 16.07 27.83 27.95
C SER A 64 16.81 28.87 27.13
N ARG A 65 16.09 29.84 26.58
CA ARG A 65 16.67 31.15 26.30
C ARG A 65 16.30 32.04 27.48
N GLU A 66 17.02 31.88 28.58
CA GLU A 66 17.18 32.96 29.55
C GLU A 66 18.21 33.96 28.99
N GLY A 67 17.73 35.19 28.72
CA GLY A 67 18.44 36.48 28.73
C GLY A 67 19.39 36.85 27.56
N PRO A 68 19.83 38.13 27.45
CA PRO A 68 19.22 39.38 27.94
C PRO A 68 19.17 40.50 26.86
N ARG A 69 18.10 41.30 26.85
CA ARG A 69 18.08 42.77 26.66
C ARG A 69 16.65 43.29 26.69
#